data_AF-A0A7X1KND0-F1
#
_entry.id   AF-A0A7X1KND0-F1
#
_cell.length_a   1.000
_cell.length_b   1.000
_cell.length_c   1.000
_cell.angle_alpha   90.00
_cell.angle_beta   90.00
_cell.angle_gamma   90.00
#
_symmetry.space_group_name_H-M   'P 1'
#
loop_
_entity.id
_entity.type
_entity.pdbx_description
1 polymer ?
#
loop_
_entity_poly.entity_id
_entity_poly.type
_entity_poly.pdbx_seq_one_letter_code
_entity_poly.pdbx_strand_id
1 'polypeptide(L)'
;MARTPLIVQSGQAGEPLKVVGAEISILAANQATGGMGFTLQQGDEGTGPPPHSHPWDEAFFVLDGQVEFILDGAGTMLQPGALVHVPGGSPHAFRFGPGGGMMLEVTGPGSNAAQMFRDFDAEMPPDRMDIIKAVEIFDRHGVSLMG
;
A
#
# COMPACT_ATOMS: atom_id res chain seq x y z
N MET A 1 -5.39 -11.98 -24.02
CA MET A 1 -3.99 -12.47 -24.05
C MET A 1 -3.86 -13.64 -23.08
N ALA A 2 -3.01 -14.63 -23.38
CA ALA A 2 -2.78 -15.75 -22.47
C ALA A 2 -2.09 -15.26 -21.20
N ARG A 3 -2.53 -15.74 -20.02
CA ARG A 3 -1.85 -15.47 -18.75
C ARG A 3 -0.68 -16.43 -18.62
N THR A 4 0.50 -15.91 -18.32
CA THR A 4 1.73 -16.69 -18.12
C THR A 4 2.07 -16.72 -16.64
N PRO A 5 2.61 -17.83 -16.10
CA PRO A 5 3.16 -17.83 -14.75
C PRO A 5 4.22 -16.75 -14.57
N LEU A 6 4.22 -16.10 -13.40
CA LEU A 6 5.17 -15.06 -13.02
C LEU A 6 5.96 -15.53 -11.80
N ILE A 7 7.28 -15.35 -11.84
CA ILE A 7 8.18 -15.57 -10.71
C ILE A 7 8.95 -14.27 -10.49
N VAL A 8 8.93 -13.76 -9.26
CA VAL A 8 9.72 -12.61 -8.84
C VAL A 8 10.55 -13.05 -7.65
N GLN A 9 11.86 -13.16 -7.85
CA GLN A 9 12.82 -13.49 -6.79
C GLN A 9 13.16 -12.24 -5.99
N SER A 10 13.70 -12.45 -4.79
CA SER A 10 14.26 -11.36 -3.99
C SER A 10 15.29 -10.56 -4.80
N GLY A 11 15.22 -9.23 -4.72
CA GLY A 11 16.06 -8.30 -5.48
C GLY A 11 15.65 -8.07 -6.94
N GLN A 12 14.61 -8.74 -7.45
CA GLN A 12 14.13 -8.54 -8.84
C GLN A 12 13.02 -7.49 -8.96
N ALA A 13 12.46 -7.02 -7.85
CA ALA A 13 11.39 -6.01 -7.84
C ALA A 13 11.92 -4.58 -8.13
N GLY A 14 13.23 -4.41 -8.25
CA GLY A 14 13.89 -3.10 -8.31
C GLY A 14 14.07 -2.49 -6.92
N GLU A 15 14.54 -1.24 -6.89
CA GLU A 15 14.65 -0.47 -5.65
C GLU A 15 13.24 -0.14 -5.11
N PRO A 16 13.04 -0.17 -3.78
CA PRO A 16 11.78 0.26 -3.18
C PRO A 16 11.46 1.72 -3.49
N LEU A 17 10.19 1.99 -3.76
CA LEU A 17 9.63 3.33 -3.92
C LEU A 17 9.44 3.98 -2.55
N LYS A 18 9.66 5.28 -2.42
CA LYS A 18 9.43 6.03 -1.18
C LYS A 18 8.05 6.67 -1.21
N VAL A 19 7.15 6.16 -0.37
CA VAL A 19 5.75 6.59 -0.32
C VAL A 19 5.35 6.87 1.12
N VAL A 20 5.16 8.15 1.46
CA VAL A 20 4.60 8.58 2.77
C VAL A 20 5.33 7.95 3.96
N GLY A 21 6.67 7.91 3.91
CA GLY A 21 7.50 7.33 4.99
C GLY A 21 7.56 5.80 5.01
N ALA A 22 7.02 5.13 3.99
CA ALA A 22 7.18 3.70 3.76
C ALA A 22 7.99 3.42 2.49
N GLU A 23 8.66 2.29 2.47
CA GLU A 23 9.32 1.69 1.32
C GLU A 23 8.41 0.66 0.69
N ILE A 24 8.08 0.84 -0.59
CA ILE A 24 7.15 0.00 -1.34
C ILE A 24 7.88 -0.70 -2.48
N SER A 25 8.05 -2.03 -2.41
CA SER A 25 8.53 -2.83 -3.53
C SER A 25 7.36 -3.40 -4.33
N ILE A 26 7.22 -2.98 -5.59
CA ILE A 26 6.20 -3.54 -6.49
C ILE A 26 6.69 -4.90 -7.00
N LEU A 27 6.18 -5.98 -6.41
CA LEU A 27 6.47 -7.34 -6.87
C LEU A 27 5.75 -7.60 -8.20
N ALA A 28 4.47 -7.25 -8.29
CA ALA A 28 3.71 -7.31 -9.53
C ALA A 28 2.54 -6.34 -9.53
N ALA A 29 2.35 -5.57 -10.60
CA ALA A 29 1.13 -4.77 -10.78
C ALA A 29 -0.03 -5.63 -11.30
N ASN A 30 -1.28 -5.19 -11.12
CA ASN A 30 -2.48 -5.91 -11.55
C ASN A 30 -2.45 -6.35 -13.01
N GLN A 31 -1.89 -5.51 -13.90
CA GLN A 31 -1.76 -5.84 -15.33
C GLN A 31 -0.83 -7.05 -15.57
N ALA A 32 0.22 -7.22 -14.78
CA ALA A 32 1.20 -8.31 -14.94
C ALA A 32 0.61 -9.69 -14.58
N THR A 33 -0.37 -9.73 -13.69
CA THR A 33 -1.01 -10.98 -13.22
C THR A 33 -2.40 -11.20 -13.83
N GLY A 34 -2.93 -10.19 -14.53
CA GLY A 34 -4.27 -10.19 -15.10
C GLY A 34 -5.38 -9.90 -14.08
N GLY A 35 -5.06 -9.34 -12.91
CA GLY A 35 -6.07 -8.87 -11.97
C GLY A 35 -5.57 -8.52 -10.57
N MET A 36 -4.48 -9.11 -10.09
CA MET A 36 -3.99 -8.92 -8.71
C MET A 36 -2.68 -8.12 -8.66
N GLY A 37 -2.63 -7.09 -7.83
CA GLY A 37 -1.39 -6.40 -7.47
C GLY A 37 -0.73 -7.08 -6.28
N PHE A 38 0.59 -7.05 -6.20
CA PHE A 38 1.39 -7.56 -5.10
C PHE A 38 2.51 -6.57 -4.79
N THR A 39 2.55 -6.10 -3.56
CA THR A 39 3.49 -5.08 -3.09
C THR A 39 4.00 -5.48 -1.72
N LEU A 40 5.32 -5.46 -1.54
CA LEU A 40 5.92 -5.58 -0.22
C LEU A 40 6.04 -4.17 0.34
N GLN A 41 5.45 -3.94 1.52
CA GLN A 41 5.52 -2.67 2.21
C GLN A 41 6.36 -2.82 3.47
N GLN A 42 7.30 -1.91 3.67
CA GLN A 42 8.11 -1.80 4.88
C GLN A 42 8.07 -0.36 5.37
N GLY A 43 8.00 -0.15 6.68
CA GLY A 43 8.00 1.20 7.22
C GLY A 43 8.51 1.27 8.65
N ASP A 44 9.00 2.45 9.01
CA ASP A 44 9.42 2.80 10.36
C ASP A 44 8.22 2.99 11.29
N GLU A 45 8.48 2.98 12.59
CA GLU A 45 7.46 3.24 13.60
C GLU A 45 6.67 4.53 13.33
N GLY A 46 5.34 4.42 13.35
CA GLY A 46 4.39 5.51 13.17
C GLY A 46 4.12 5.90 11.73
N THR A 47 4.80 5.32 10.73
CA THR A 47 4.54 5.61 9.31
C THR A 47 3.38 4.80 8.77
N GLY A 48 2.73 5.32 7.73
CA GLY A 48 1.54 4.74 7.11
C GLY A 48 0.62 5.80 6.51
N PRO A 49 -0.32 5.40 5.64
CA PRO A 49 -1.21 6.34 4.99
C PRO A 49 -2.24 6.92 5.98
N PRO A 50 -2.70 8.17 5.77
CA PRO A 50 -3.88 8.67 6.47
C PRO A 50 -5.12 7.83 6.11
N PRO A 51 -6.23 7.97 6.87
CA PRO A 51 -7.51 7.37 6.51
C PRO A 51 -7.93 7.70 5.08
N HIS A 52 -8.22 6.67 4.30
CA HIS A 52 -8.58 6.79 2.89
C HIS A 52 -9.53 5.66 2.44
N SER A 53 -10.06 5.79 1.23
CA SER A 53 -10.92 4.79 0.58
C SER A 53 -10.67 4.79 -0.92
N HIS A 54 -10.87 3.64 -1.55
CA HIS A 54 -10.68 3.42 -2.99
C HIS A 54 -11.65 2.33 -3.49
N PRO A 55 -11.93 2.21 -4.79
CA PRO A 55 -12.98 1.32 -5.29
C PRO A 55 -12.57 -0.15 -5.44
N TRP A 56 -11.32 -0.52 -5.15
CA TRP A 56 -10.83 -1.89 -5.31
C TRP A 56 -10.73 -2.62 -3.96
N ASP A 57 -10.83 -3.94 -3.99
CA ASP A 57 -10.53 -4.74 -2.80
C ASP A 57 -9.02 -4.70 -2.52
N GLU A 58 -8.66 -4.74 -1.25
CA GLU A 58 -7.27 -4.75 -0.79
C GLU A 58 -7.13 -5.69 0.41
N ALA A 59 -6.03 -6.43 0.46
CA ALA A 59 -5.71 -7.30 1.58
C ALA A 59 -4.27 -7.10 2.01
N PHE A 60 -4.03 -7.21 3.32
CA PHE A 60 -2.72 -7.09 3.92
C PHE A 60 -2.42 -8.32 4.76
N PHE A 61 -1.20 -8.85 4.62
CA PHE A 61 -0.70 -9.94 5.45
C PHE A 61 0.56 -9.48 6.18
N VAL A 62 0.50 -9.43 7.51
CA VAL A 62 1.63 -8.95 8.34
C VAL A 62 2.72 -10.02 8.35
N LEU A 63 3.93 -9.63 7.94
CA LEU A 63 5.09 -10.52 7.82
C LEU A 63 6.06 -10.35 8.98
N ASP A 64 6.30 -9.12 9.43
CA ASP A 64 7.22 -8.80 10.51
C ASP A 64 6.79 -7.52 11.24
N GLY A 65 7.26 -7.36 12.49
CA GLY A 65 6.87 -6.24 13.36
C GLY A 65 5.39 -6.29 13.74
N GLN A 66 4.80 -5.12 13.99
CA GLN A 66 3.38 -4.99 14.31
C GLN A 66 2.78 -3.85 13.48
N VAL A 67 1.51 -3.95 13.12
CA VAL A 67 0.82 -2.92 12.34
C VAL A 67 -0.53 -2.63 12.99
N GLU A 68 -0.78 -1.37 13.34
CA GLU A 68 -2.08 -0.92 13.78
C GLU A 68 -2.95 -0.65 12.54
N PHE A 69 -4.01 -1.42 12.36
CA PHE A 69 -5.03 -1.15 11.34
C PHE A 69 -6.20 -0.39 11.96
N ILE A 70 -6.64 0.67 11.29
CA ILE A 70 -7.78 1.48 11.69
C ILE A 70 -8.91 1.20 10.70
N LEU A 71 -9.92 0.48 11.17
CA LEU A 71 -11.10 0.08 10.41
C LEU A 71 -12.34 0.50 11.19
N ASP A 72 -13.35 1.06 10.52
CA ASP A 72 -14.59 1.53 11.16
C ASP A 72 -14.36 2.44 12.38
N GLY A 73 -13.28 3.24 12.36
CA GLY A 73 -12.90 4.15 13.44
C GLY A 73 -12.22 3.50 14.65
N ALA A 74 -11.94 2.19 14.62
CA ALA A 74 -11.26 1.46 15.68
C ALA A 74 -9.88 0.96 15.22
N GLY A 75 -8.85 1.26 16.03
CA GLY A 75 -7.49 0.76 15.85
C GLY A 75 -7.33 -0.63 16.46
N THR A 76 -6.73 -1.56 15.71
CA THR A 76 -6.35 -2.90 16.20
C THR A 76 -4.89 -3.16 15.86
N MET A 77 -4.06 -3.44 16.88
CA MET A 77 -2.66 -3.82 16.68
C MET A 77 -2.56 -5.29 16.25
N LEU A 78 -2.03 -5.52 15.05
CA LEU A 78 -1.92 -6.84 14.44
C LEU A 78 -0.47 -7.35 14.46
N GLN A 79 -0.33 -8.64 14.75
CA GLN A 79 0.95 -9.35 14.84
C GLN A 79 1.24 -10.10 13.52
N PRO A 80 2.49 -10.57 13.31
CA PRO A 80 2.82 -11.39 12.14
C PRO A 80 1.90 -12.62 12.03
N GLY A 81 1.47 -12.90 10.80
CA GLY A 81 0.48 -13.93 10.50
C GLY A 81 -0.97 -13.44 10.49
N ALA A 82 -1.24 -12.18 10.84
CA ALA A 82 -2.56 -11.58 10.70
C ALA A 82 -2.88 -11.24 9.24
N LEU A 83 -4.11 -11.51 8.83
CA LEU A 83 -4.70 -11.10 7.55
C LEU A 83 -5.73 -10.00 7.80
N VAL A 84 -5.66 -8.94 7.01
CA VAL A 84 -6.70 -7.91 6.89
C VAL A 84 -7.25 -7.96 5.47
N HIS A 85 -8.56 -7.90 5.33
CA HIS A 85 -9.21 -7.73 4.04
C HIS A 85 -10.14 -6.53 4.12
N VAL A 86 -9.99 -5.63 3.16
CA VAL A 86 -10.72 -4.37 3.05
C VAL A 86 -11.50 -4.39 1.73
N PRO A 87 -12.85 -4.50 1.78
CA PRO A 87 -13.67 -4.38 0.58
C PRO A 87 -13.58 -2.99 -0.03
N GLY A 88 -13.63 -2.91 -1.35
CA GLY A 88 -13.68 -1.63 -2.07
C GLY A 88 -14.77 -0.69 -1.54
N GLY A 89 -14.40 0.58 -1.37
CA GLY A 89 -15.23 1.63 -0.80
C GLY A 89 -15.13 1.77 0.71
N SER A 90 -14.52 0.80 1.42
CA SER A 90 -14.39 0.85 2.88
C SER A 90 -13.26 1.79 3.32
N PRO A 91 -13.54 2.80 4.18
CA PRO A 91 -12.48 3.61 4.77
C PRO A 91 -11.53 2.79 5.63
N HIS A 92 -10.24 3.00 5.45
CA HIS A 92 -9.20 2.32 6.22
C HIS A 92 -7.93 3.16 6.34
N ALA A 93 -7.12 2.85 7.35
CA ALA A 93 -5.76 3.33 7.50
C ALA A 93 -4.90 2.26 8.18
N PHE A 94 -3.59 2.43 8.14
CA PHE A 94 -2.69 1.66 9.01
C PHE A 94 -1.50 2.50 9.44
N ARG A 95 -0.85 2.07 10.52
CA ARG A 95 0.44 2.59 10.98
C ARG A 95 1.35 1.47 11.43
N PHE A 96 2.61 1.50 11.04
CA PHE A 96 3.60 0.56 11.59
C PHE A 96 3.82 0.84 13.07
N GLY A 97 3.83 -0.22 13.88
CA GLY A 97 3.98 -0.17 15.32
C GLY A 97 5.43 0.00 15.78
N PRO A 98 5.70 -0.19 17.08
CA PRO A 98 7.02 0.00 17.64
C PRO A 98 8.12 -0.82 16.94
N GLY A 99 9.19 -0.14 16.53
CA GLY A 99 10.29 -0.77 15.77
C GLY A 99 10.01 -1.00 14.27
N GLY A 100 8.88 -0.49 13.76
CA GLY A 100 8.50 -0.64 12.35
C GLY A 100 7.83 -1.98 12.04
N GLY A 101 7.72 -2.30 10.75
CA GLY A 101 7.20 -3.59 10.31
C GLY A 101 7.25 -3.80 8.81
N MET A 102 6.77 -4.98 8.41
CA MET A 102 6.70 -5.40 7.01
C MET A 102 5.41 -6.18 6.75
N MET A 103 4.77 -5.92 5.62
CA MET A 103 3.56 -6.63 5.21
C MET A 103 3.48 -6.81 3.69
N LEU A 104 2.77 -7.84 3.25
CA LEU A 104 2.38 -8.02 1.87
C LEU A 104 1.01 -7.37 1.66
N GLU A 105 0.92 -6.42 0.74
CA GLU A 105 -0.33 -5.89 0.21
C GLU A 105 -0.69 -6.65 -1.08
N VAL A 106 -1.97 -6.98 -1.21
CA VAL A 106 -2.57 -7.56 -2.41
C VAL A 106 -3.79 -6.74 -2.80
N THR A 107 -3.81 -6.21 -4.01
CA THR A 107 -4.95 -5.43 -4.52
C THR A 107 -5.71 -6.16 -5.60
N GLY A 108 -7.03 -6.02 -5.61
CA GLY A 108 -7.96 -6.66 -6.52
C GLY A 108 -8.03 -6.02 -7.92
N PRO A 109 -8.82 -6.60 -8.84
CA PRO A 109 -8.94 -6.14 -10.22
C PRO A 109 -9.30 -4.65 -10.33
N GLY A 110 -8.63 -3.94 -11.24
CA GLY A 110 -8.87 -2.52 -11.48
C GLY A 110 -8.12 -1.57 -10.54
N SER A 111 -7.31 -2.09 -9.60
CA SER A 111 -6.46 -1.25 -8.76
C SER A 111 -5.43 -0.44 -9.55
N ASN A 112 -5.25 0.81 -9.13
CA ASN A 112 -4.21 1.73 -9.62
C ASN A 112 -3.05 1.91 -8.62
N ALA A 113 -3.02 1.15 -7.51
CA ALA A 113 -2.06 1.35 -6.42
C ALA A 113 -0.60 1.38 -6.89
N ALA A 114 -0.19 0.42 -7.74
CA ALA A 114 1.18 0.36 -8.26
C ALA A 114 1.57 1.61 -9.07
N GLN A 115 0.65 2.24 -9.80
CA GLN A 115 0.95 3.47 -10.52
C GLN A 115 0.95 4.67 -9.56
N MET A 116 0.01 4.71 -8.61
CA MET A 116 -0.03 5.71 -7.56
C MET A 116 1.28 5.79 -6.77
N PHE A 117 1.84 4.64 -6.37
CA PHE A 117 3.10 4.58 -5.64
C PHE A 117 4.28 5.12 -6.47
N ARG A 118 4.32 4.86 -7.77
CA ARG A 118 5.33 5.42 -8.68
C ARG A 118 5.21 6.94 -8.79
N ASP A 119 3.98 7.45 -8.86
CA ASP A 119 3.75 8.89 -8.96
C ASP A 119 4.09 9.61 -7.64
N PHE A 120 3.86 8.97 -6.49
CA PHE A 120 4.36 9.46 -5.20
C PHE A 120 5.89 9.55 -5.17
N ASP A 121 6.58 8.46 -5.53
CA ASP A 121 8.05 8.45 -5.53
C ASP A 121 8.64 9.47 -6.51
N ALA A 122 8.02 9.65 -7.69
CA ALA A 122 8.50 10.55 -8.73
C ALA A 122 8.21 12.03 -8.47
N GLU A 123 7.04 12.36 -7.89
CA GLU A 123 6.56 13.74 -7.80
C GLU A 123 6.69 14.36 -6.40
N MET A 124 6.86 13.54 -5.36
CA MET A 124 6.90 14.06 -3.99
C MET A 124 8.28 14.62 -3.62
N PRO A 125 8.35 15.82 -3.02
CA PRO A 125 9.60 16.31 -2.47
C PRO A 125 10.17 15.34 -1.43
N PRO A 126 11.47 14.99 -1.49
CA PRO A 126 12.04 13.98 -0.61
C PRO A 126 12.21 14.46 0.85
N ASP A 127 12.16 15.77 1.08
CA ASP A 127 12.48 16.43 2.34
C ASP A 127 11.24 16.96 3.08
N ARG A 128 10.06 16.94 2.46
CA ARG A 128 8.82 17.41 3.08
C ARG A 128 7.58 16.74 2.49
N MET A 129 6.57 16.60 3.32
CA MET A 129 5.22 16.25 2.86
C MET A 129 4.58 17.47 2.21
N ASP A 130 4.22 17.38 0.93
CA ASP A 130 3.41 18.37 0.23
C ASP A 130 1.96 17.87 0.16
N ILE A 131 1.13 18.35 1.09
CA ILE A 131 -0.25 17.86 1.26
C ILE A 131 -1.09 18.10 0.00
N ILE A 132 -0.90 19.23 -0.69
CA ILE A 132 -1.64 19.54 -1.90
C ILE A 132 -1.25 18.54 -3.00
N LYS A 133 0.05 18.31 -3.18
CA LYS A 133 0.51 17.32 -4.16
C LYS A 133 0.06 15.91 -3.81
N ALA A 134 0.08 15.53 -2.53
CA ALA A 134 -0.40 14.21 -2.10
C ALA A 134 -1.89 14.02 -2.44
N VAL A 135 -2.73 15.01 -2.17
CA VAL A 135 -4.16 15.01 -2.54
C VAL A 135 -4.34 14.90 -4.06
N GLU A 136 -3.57 15.68 -4.84
CA GLU A 136 -3.61 15.60 -6.31
C GLU A 136 -3.24 14.21 -6.83
N ILE A 137 -2.23 13.56 -6.24
CA ILE A 137 -1.85 12.19 -6.61
C ILE A 137 -2.97 11.21 -6.26
N PHE A 138 -3.50 11.24 -5.04
CA PHE A 138 -4.58 10.35 -4.63
C PHE A 138 -5.81 10.47 -5.55
N ASP A 139 -6.25 11.69 -5.86
CA ASP A 139 -7.42 11.93 -6.70
C ASP A 139 -7.26 11.36 -8.12
N ARG A 140 -6.08 11.55 -8.74
CA ARG A 140 -5.77 10.98 -10.07
C ARG A 140 -5.88 9.45 -10.11
N HIS A 141 -5.71 8.78 -8.98
CA HIS A 141 -5.72 7.32 -8.87
C HIS A 141 -7.02 6.75 -8.31
N GLY A 142 -8.02 7.59 -8.05
CA GLY A 142 -9.32 7.17 -7.51
C GLY A 142 -9.29 6.86 -6.01
N VAL A 143 -8.33 7.43 -5.28
CA VAL A 143 -8.24 7.33 -3.82
C VAL A 143 -8.80 8.61 -3.20
N SER A 144 -9.75 8.45 -2.28
CA SER A 144 -10.33 9.54 -1.51
C SER A 144 -9.72 9.58 -0.12
N LEU A 145 -9.19 10.72 0.31
CA LEU A 145 -8.79 10.94 1.70
C LEU A 145 -10.02 11.21 2.57
N MET A 146 -10.06 10.63 3.77
CA MET A 146 -11.11 10.92 4.74
C MET A 146 -10.68 12.11 5.61
N GLY A 147 -11.59 13.08 5.77
CA GLY A 147 -11.38 14.29 6.58
C GLY A 147 -11.83 14.16 8.01
#